data_AF-A0A7X8A5W7-F1
#
_entry.id   AF-A0A7X8A5W7-F1
#
_cell.length_a   1.000
_cell.length_b   1.000
_cell.length_c   1.000
_cell.angle_alpha   90.00
_cell.angle_beta   90.00
_cell.angle_gamma   90.00
#
_symmetry.space_group_name_H-M   'P 1'
#
loop_
_entity.id
_entity.type
_entity.pdbx_description
1 polymer ?
#
loop_
_entity_poly.entity_id
_entity_poly.type
_entity_poly.pdbx_seq_one_letter_code
_entity_poly.pdbx_strand_id
1 'polypeptide(L)'
;MIYLNNQQRNTLFAIVVIVLGILAVKLAGRQYQAMALDLKGLLDGYKHSSSAQSDKVDTAVLSSSWAADTANMHQAGKRKSKAKSNRAQRAGKLKEFEKININNAGINEIVRLPGIGPVLAERIIAYRDSAGPFSEAEDLLKVKGIGEKKLAKIEPHLEF
;
A
#
# COMPACT_ATOMS: atom_id res chain seq x y z
N MET A 1 -20.40 -12.86 40.28
CA MET A 1 -19.76 -12.92 38.95
C MET A 1 -20.70 -13.65 38.01
N ILE A 2 -21.42 -12.94 37.13
CA ILE A 2 -22.29 -13.56 36.14
C ILE A 2 -21.44 -13.80 34.88
N TYR A 3 -21.10 -15.06 34.61
CA TYR A 3 -20.40 -15.43 33.38
C TYR A 3 -21.34 -15.29 32.20
N LEU A 4 -21.10 -14.29 31.34
CA LEU A 4 -21.86 -14.12 30.11
C LEU A 4 -21.47 -15.20 29.08
N ASN A 5 -22.48 -15.80 28.46
CA ASN A 5 -22.34 -16.70 27.32
C ASN A 5 -21.50 -16.04 26.20
N ASN A 6 -20.70 -16.83 25.47
CA ASN A 6 -19.91 -16.37 24.33
C ASN A 6 -20.74 -15.59 23.28
N GLN A 7 -22.03 -15.93 23.11
CA GLN A 7 -22.97 -15.16 22.29
C GLN A 7 -23.21 -13.74 22.82
N GLN A 8 -23.38 -13.60 24.14
CA GLN A 8 -23.58 -12.30 24.78
C GLN A 8 -22.29 -11.47 24.75
N ARG A 9 -21.11 -12.11 24.87
CA ARG A 9 -19.82 -11.41 24.72
C ARG A 9 -19.64 -10.86 23.30
N ASN A 10 -19.90 -11.66 22.27
CA ASN A 10 -19.78 -11.20 20.88
C ASN A 10 -20.78 -10.07 20.57
N THR A 11 -22.00 -10.17 21.11
CA THR A 11 -23.01 -9.12 20.96
C THR A 11 -22.59 -7.83 21.68
N LEU A 12 -22.03 -7.93 22.89
CA LEU A 12 -21.48 -6.78 23.62
C LEU A 12 -20.31 -6.15 22.87
N PHE A 13 -19.36 -6.93 22.36
CA PHE A 13 -18.25 -6.42 21.55
C PHE A 13 -18.76 -5.73 20.28
N ALA A 14 -19.76 -6.30 19.59
CA ALA A 14 -20.36 -5.68 18.42
C ALA A 14 -21.00 -4.32 18.73
N ILE A 15 -21.73 -4.21 19.85
CA ILE A 15 -22.32 -2.93 20.29
C ILE A 15 -21.24 -1.90 20.61
N VAL A 16 -20.17 -2.29 21.32
CA VAL A 16 -19.06 -1.40 21.66
C VAL A 16 -18.37 -0.86 20.40
N VAL A 17 -18.10 -1.71 19.40
CA VAL A 17 -17.47 -1.31 18.13
C VAL A 17 -18.36 -0.34 17.35
N ILE A 18 -19.68 -0.58 17.30
CA ILE A 18 -20.64 0.32 16.63
C ILE A 18 -20.66 1.70 17.30
N VAL A 19 -20.69 1.75 18.64
CA VAL A 19 -20.69 3.02 19.39
C VAL A 19 -19.37 3.79 19.20
N LEU A 20 -18.23 3.09 19.24
CA LEU A 20 -16.91 3.70 18.98
C LEU A 20 -16.79 4.22 17.56
N GLY A 21 -17.33 3.52 16.56
CA GLY A 21 -17.36 3.96 15.17
C GLY A 21 -18.16 5.26 14.99
N ILE A 22 -19.36 5.34 15.58
CA ILE A 22 -20.19 6.56 15.55
C ILE A 22 -19.47 7.73 16.24
N LEU A 23 -18.79 7.48 17.36
CA LEU A 23 -18.02 8.48 18.09
C LEU A 23 -16.80 8.97 17.28
N ALA A 24 -16.10 8.07 16.60
CA ALA A 24 -14.95 8.38 15.74
C ALA A 24 -15.35 9.25 14.53
N VAL A 25 -16.50 8.97 13.90
CA VAL A 25 -17.04 9.79 12.80
C VAL A 25 -17.37 11.20 13.28
N LYS A 26 -17.99 11.34 14.46
CA LYS A 26 -18.26 12.65 15.07
C LYS A 26 -16.97 13.41 15.43
N LEU A 27 -15.93 12.70 15.87
CA LEU A 27 -14.63 13.29 16.20
C LEU A 27 -13.90 13.79 14.95
N ALA A 28 -13.95 13.01 13.87
CA ALA A 28 -13.33 13.36 12.59
C ALA A 28 -14.02 14.57 11.93
N GLY A 29 -15.35 14.73 12.11
CA GLY A 29 -16.13 15.86 11.58
C GLY A 29 -15.62 17.26 11.98
N ARG A 30 -14.93 17.40 13.13
CA ARG A 30 -14.32 18.69 13.52
C ARG A 30 -13.07 19.06 12.71
N GLN A 31 -12.38 18.09 12.14
CA GLN A 31 -11.10 18.30 11.42
C GLN A 31 -11.32 18.58 9.92
N TYR A 32 -12.44 18.14 9.33
CA TYR A 32 -12.73 18.37 7.90
C TYR A 32 -13.03 19.84 7.56
N GLN A 33 -13.53 20.65 8.49
CA GLN A 33 -13.85 22.05 8.20
C GLN A 33 -12.61 22.95 8.09
N ALA A 34 -11.45 22.53 8.60
CA ALA A 34 -10.21 23.32 8.49
C ALA A 34 -9.57 23.23 7.09
N MET A 35 -9.89 22.22 6.27
CA MET A 35 -9.26 22.00 4.96
C MET A 35 -10.06 22.56 3.78
N ALA A 36 -11.26 23.11 4.01
CA ALA A 36 -12.07 23.72 2.96
C ALA A 36 -11.64 25.17 2.61
N LEU A 37 -10.52 25.66 3.14
CA LEU A 37 -10.11 27.07 3.09
C LEU A 37 -8.86 27.33 2.24
N ASP A 38 -8.52 26.45 1.30
CA ASP A 38 -7.35 26.64 0.42
C ASP A 38 -7.63 26.46 -1.08
N LEU A 39 -8.86 26.10 -1.45
CA LEU A 39 -9.21 25.89 -2.87
C LEU A 39 -9.52 27.18 -3.63
N LYS A 40 -9.80 28.28 -2.93
CA LYS A 40 -10.19 29.56 -3.54
C LYS A 40 -8.99 30.38 -4.02
N GLY A 41 -7.80 30.17 -3.44
CA GLY A 41 -6.57 30.85 -3.84
C GLY A 41 -5.92 30.29 -5.10
N LEU A 42 -6.19 29.01 -5.43
CA LEU A 42 -5.57 28.35 -6.59
C LEU A 42 -6.25 28.70 -7.92
N LEU A 43 -7.47 29.28 -7.89
CA LEU A 43 -8.24 29.60 -9.10
C LEU A 43 -7.96 31.01 -9.64
N ASP A 44 -7.48 31.94 -8.80
CA ASP A 44 -7.13 33.31 -9.22
C ASP A 44 -5.77 33.36 -9.96
N GLY A 45 -4.89 32.38 -9.75
CA GLY A 45 -3.56 32.34 -10.34
C GLY A 45 -3.48 31.95 -11.82
N TYR A 46 -4.57 31.49 -12.45
CA TYR A 46 -4.53 30.98 -13.83
C TYR A 46 -4.80 32.03 -14.92
N LYS A 47 -5.15 33.27 -14.57
CA LYS A 47 -5.60 34.29 -15.56
C LYS A 47 -4.56 35.32 -16.02
N HIS A 48 -3.29 35.23 -15.62
CA HIS A 48 -2.33 36.32 -15.88
C HIS A 48 -1.01 35.95 -16.59
N SER A 49 -1.00 34.97 -17.50
CA SER A 49 0.16 34.75 -18.39
C SER A 49 -0.22 34.77 -19.88
N SER A 50 -0.76 35.89 -20.32
CA SER A 50 -0.74 36.22 -21.75
C SER A 50 -0.43 37.71 -21.92
N SER A 51 0.55 37.96 -22.80
CA SER A 51 1.03 39.25 -23.34
C SER A 51 2.33 39.83 -22.72
N ALA A 52 3.22 40.26 -23.64
CA ALA A 52 4.60 40.79 -23.51
C ALA A 52 5.69 39.70 -23.32
N GLN A 53 6.44 39.24 -24.33
CA GLN A 53 7.02 39.85 -25.54
C GLN A 53 7.78 41.17 -25.27
N SER A 54 9.07 41.07 -24.97
CA SER A 54 10.12 41.92 -25.59
C SER A 54 11.49 41.50 -25.08
N ASP A 55 12.25 40.88 -25.99
CA ASP A 55 13.65 40.51 -25.88
C ASP A 55 14.58 41.71 -25.66
N LYS A 56 15.63 41.55 -24.84
CA LYS A 56 17.05 41.83 -25.17
C LYS A 56 17.93 41.01 -24.23
N VAL A 57 18.65 40.02 -24.76
CA VAL A 57 19.63 39.22 -24.02
C VAL A 57 21.00 39.56 -24.58
N ASP A 58 21.87 40.11 -23.73
CA ASP A 58 23.25 40.45 -24.11
C ASP A 58 24.09 39.18 -24.23
N THR A 59 24.41 38.80 -25.47
CA THR A 59 25.13 37.59 -25.88
C THR A 59 26.66 37.70 -25.69
N ALA A 60 27.14 38.21 -24.55
CA ALA A 60 28.59 38.42 -24.33
C ALA A 60 29.22 37.64 -23.15
N VAL A 61 28.44 36.91 -22.35
CA VAL A 61 28.97 36.21 -21.15
C VAL A 61 29.16 34.70 -21.38
N LEU A 62 29.06 34.21 -22.63
CA LEU A 62 29.02 32.78 -22.94
C LEU A 62 30.34 32.12 -23.40
N SER A 63 31.51 32.78 -23.36
CA SER A 63 32.72 32.14 -23.93
C SER A 63 33.79 31.66 -22.94
N SER A 64 33.74 31.96 -21.64
CA SER A 64 34.91 31.69 -20.77
C SER A 64 34.70 30.85 -19.50
N SER A 65 33.47 30.41 -19.17
CA SER A 65 33.22 29.68 -17.91
C SER A 65 32.61 28.28 -18.06
N TRP A 66 32.74 27.63 -19.22
CA TRP A 66 32.31 26.23 -19.40
C TRP A 66 33.46 25.25 -19.69
N ALA A 67 34.71 25.71 -19.73
CA ALA A 67 35.86 24.87 -20.09
C ALA A 67 36.41 23.98 -18.95
N ALA A 68 35.96 24.15 -17.69
CA ALA A 68 36.53 23.44 -16.53
C ALA A 68 35.59 22.45 -15.83
N ASP A 69 34.27 22.57 -15.98
CA ASP A 69 33.29 21.76 -15.21
C ASP A 69 32.83 20.47 -15.91
N THR A 70 33.12 20.27 -17.20
CA THR A 70 32.70 19.06 -17.92
C THR A 70 33.46 17.78 -17.53
N ALA A 71 34.51 17.88 -16.72
CA ALA A 71 35.34 16.72 -16.36
C ALA A 71 34.78 15.83 -15.25
N ASN A 72 33.85 16.30 -14.39
CA ASN A 72 33.41 15.55 -13.19
C ASN A 72 31.96 15.01 -13.22
N MET A 73 31.25 15.13 -14.34
CA MET A 73 29.83 14.70 -14.42
C MET A 73 29.61 13.24 -14.87
N HIS A 74 30.65 12.47 -15.20
CA HIS A 74 30.48 11.11 -15.77
C HIS A 74 30.39 9.95 -14.76
N GLN A 75 30.39 10.19 -13.44
CA GLN A 75 30.33 9.12 -12.43
C GLN A 75 29.12 9.10 -11.49
N ALA A 76 28.12 9.97 -11.67
CA ALA A 76 26.92 9.98 -10.81
C ALA A 76 25.70 9.21 -11.37
N GLY A 77 25.72 8.80 -12.65
CA GLY A 77 24.59 8.11 -13.30
C GLY A 77 24.58 6.58 -13.20
N LYS A 78 25.71 5.93 -12.87
CA LYS A 78 25.87 4.47 -13.01
C LYS A 78 25.64 3.65 -11.72
N ARG A 79 25.24 4.28 -10.60
CA ARG A 79 25.00 3.56 -9.33
C ARG A 79 23.55 3.12 -9.12
N LYS A 80 22.57 3.69 -9.84
CA LYS A 80 21.14 3.38 -9.62
C LYS A 80 20.55 2.27 -10.51
N SER A 81 21.24 1.83 -11.55
CA SER A 81 20.74 0.77 -12.46
C SER A 81 21.12 -0.65 -12.03
N LYS A 82 22.22 -0.85 -11.30
CA LYS A 82 22.70 -2.19 -10.92
C LYS A 82 21.91 -2.83 -9.75
N ALA A 83 21.30 -2.02 -8.88
CA ALA A 83 20.44 -2.51 -7.79
C ALA A 83 19.06 -3.00 -8.27
N LYS A 84 18.52 -2.42 -9.36
CA LYS A 84 17.24 -2.86 -9.95
C LYS A 84 17.41 -4.12 -10.81
N SER A 85 18.55 -4.24 -11.50
CA SER A 85 18.95 -5.42 -12.29
C SER A 85 19.05 -6.69 -11.43
N ASN A 86 19.72 -6.64 -10.28
CA ASN A 86 19.85 -7.83 -9.42
C ASN A 86 18.53 -8.26 -8.76
N ARG A 87 17.57 -7.35 -8.55
CA ARG A 87 16.25 -7.71 -8.00
C ARG A 87 15.39 -8.43 -9.03
N ALA A 88 15.46 -8.02 -10.30
CA ALA A 88 14.78 -8.72 -11.40
C ALA A 88 15.44 -10.07 -11.72
N GLN A 89 16.75 -10.18 -11.58
CA GLN A 89 17.50 -11.42 -11.88
C GLN A 89 17.34 -12.50 -10.80
N ARG A 90 16.86 -12.17 -9.59
CA ARG A 90 16.40 -13.14 -8.59
C ARG A 90 14.99 -13.68 -8.86
N ALA A 91 14.20 -13.03 -9.73
CA ALA A 91 12.86 -13.47 -10.11
C ALA A 91 12.87 -14.63 -11.14
N GLY A 92 14.06 -15.08 -11.59
CA GLY A 92 14.22 -16.08 -12.64
C GLY A 92 14.77 -17.43 -12.16
N LYS A 93 14.76 -17.73 -10.85
CA LYS A 93 15.08 -19.07 -10.35
C LYS A 93 13.78 -19.71 -9.87
N LEU A 94 13.06 -20.31 -10.81
CA LEU A 94 11.96 -21.24 -10.56
C LEU A 94 12.43 -22.29 -9.55
N LYS A 95 12.06 -22.10 -8.28
CA LYS A 95 12.10 -23.16 -7.29
C LYS A 95 10.71 -23.76 -7.24
N GLU A 96 10.69 -25.07 -7.40
CA GLU A 96 9.58 -25.97 -7.14
C GLU A 96 8.67 -25.46 -6.02
N PHE A 97 7.37 -25.36 -6.31
CA PHE A 97 6.30 -25.05 -5.35
C PHE A 97 6.67 -23.99 -4.30
N GLU A 98 6.85 -22.75 -4.74
CA GLU A 98 7.10 -21.61 -3.86
C GLU A 98 5.95 -21.48 -2.86
N LYS A 99 6.22 -21.84 -1.60
CA LYS A 99 5.29 -21.60 -0.50
C LYS A 99 5.13 -20.09 -0.34
N ILE A 100 3.90 -19.67 -0.12
CA ILE A 100 3.54 -18.26 0.03
C ILE A 100 3.37 -17.99 1.51
N ASN A 101 4.22 -17.13 2.06
CA ASN A 101 4.06 -16.66 3.43
C ASN A 101 2.81 -15.77 3.52
N ILE A 102 1.73 -16.26 4.11
CA ILE A 102 0.43 -15.55 4.12
C ILE A 102 0.44 -14.30 5.02
N ASN A 103 1.34 -14.27 6.00
CA ASN A 103 1.50 -13.16 6.94
C ASN A 103 2.21 -11.96 6.31
N ASN A 104 3.05 -12.16 5.31
CA ASN A 104 3.77 -11.09 4.62
C ASN A 104 3.36 -10.91 3.15
N ALA A 105 2.67 -11.89 2.57
CA ALA A 105 2.28 -11.84 1.17
C ALA A 105 1.35 -10.65 0.87
N GLY A 106 1.61 -10.03 -0.28
CA GLY A 106 0.74 -9.05 -0.89
C GLY A 106 -0.38 -9.71 -1.68
N ILE A 107 -1.37 -8.91 -2.08
CA ILE A 107 -2.57 -9.41 -2.77
C ILE A 107 -2.27 -10.25 -4.02
N ASN A 108 -1.29 -9.82 -4.82
CA ASN A 108 -0.91 -10.47 -6.07
C ASN A 108 -0.23 -11.83 -5.86
N GLU A 109 0.31 -12.09 -4.67
CA GLU A 109 0.91 -13.36 -4.30
C GLU A 109 -0.17 -14.29 -3.77
N ILE A 110 -1.04 -13.81 -2.88
CA ILE A 110 -2.14 -14.58 -2.30
C ILE A 110 -3.12 -15.08 -3.38
N VAL A 111 -3.39 -14.28 -4.42
CA VAL A 111 -4.26 -14.67 -5.55
C VAL A 111 -3.67 -15.82 -6.39
N ARG A 112 -2.36 -16.11 -6.28
CA ARG A 112 -1.76 -17.27 -6.97
C ARG A 112 -2.15 -18.60 -6.33
N LEU A 113 -2.68 -18.58 -5.11
CA LEU A 113 -3.11 -19.79 -4.42
C LEU A 113 -4.33 -20.42 -5.12
N PRO A 114 -4.37 -21.75 -5.26
CA PRO A 114 -5.43 -22.44 -5.98
C PRO A 114 -6.79 -22.20 -5.30
N GLY A 115 -7.73 -21.60 -6.03
CA GLY A 115 -9.08 -21.32 -5.53
C GLY A 115 -9.21 -20.06 -4.66
N ILE A 116 -8.17 -19.23 -4.61
CA ILE A 116 -8.19 -17.90 -3.99
C ILE A 116 -8.25 -16.84 -5.08
N GLY A 117 -9.38 -16.12 -5.15
CA GLY A 117 -9.54 -14.96 -6.01
C GLY A 117 -9.22 -13.64 -5.29
N PRO A 118 -9.21 -12.50 -6.01
CA PRO A 118 -8.89 -11.18 -5.46
C PRO A 118 -9.74 -10.83 -4.24
N VAL A 119 -11.04 -11.10 -4.28
CA VAL A 119 -11.96 -10.85 -3.16
C VAL A 119 -11.60 -11.65 -1.90
N LEU A 120 -11.12 -12.90 -2.05
CA LEU A 120 -10.69 -13.70 -0.90
C LEU A 120 -9.33 -13.25 -0.39
N ALA A 121 -8.41 -12.89 -1.29
CA ALA A 121 -7.10 -12.36 -0.92
C ALA A 121 -7.22 -11.07 -0.09
N GLU A 122 -8.11 -10.15 -0.48
CA GLU A 122 -8.42 -8.94 0.30
C GLU A 122 -8.94 -9.27 1.70
N ARG A 123 -9.82 -10.27 1.82
CA ARG A 123 -10.35 -10.69 3.13
C ARG A 123 -9.28 -11.32 4.02
N ILE A 124 -8.34 -12.06 3.45
CA ILE A 124 -7.22 -12.63 4.20
C ILE A 124 -6.34 -11.51 4.77
N ILE A 125 -6.01 -10.51 3.94
CA ILE A 125 -5.23 -9.34 4.38
C ILE A 125 -6.01 -8.56 5.45
N ALA A 126 -7.29 -8.26 5.22
CA ALA A 126 -8.12 -7.54 6.18
C ALA A 126 -8.26 -8.29 7.52
N TYR A 127 -8.35 -9.63 7.47
CA TYR A 127 -8.35 -10.45 8.68
C TYR A 127 -7.02 -10.36 9.41
N ARG A 128 -5.89 -10.49 8.70
CA ARG A 128 -4.55 -10.35 9.29
C ARG A 128 -4.35 -8.99 9.95
N ASP A 129 -4.80 -7.93 9.29
CA ASP A 129 -4.61 -6.56 9.77
C ASP A 129 -5.51 -6.24 10.98
N SER A 130 -6.61 -6.98 11.18
CA SER A 130 -7.56 -6.77 12.28
C SER A 130 -7.39 -7.74 13.45
N ALA A 131 -7.14 -9.02 13.18
CA ALA A 131 -7.01 -10.10 14.16
C ALA A 131 -5.54 -10.42 14.51
N GLY A 132 -4.59 -9.99 13.68
CA GLY A 132 -3.17 -10.31 13.79
C GLY A 132 -2.72 -11.43 12.85
N PRO A 133 -1.43 -11.82 12.91
CA PRO A 133 -0.86 -12.85 12.04
C PRO A 133 -1.52 -14.23 12.27
N PHE A 134 -1.59 -15.01 11.20
CA PHE A 134 -2.01 -16.41 11.22
C PHE A 134 -0.87 -17.26 11.82
N SER A 135 -1.19 -18.11 12.79
CA SER A 135 -0.22 -19.02 13.41
C SER A 135 -0.22 -20.39 12.73
N GLU A 136 -1.40 -20.81 12.24
CA GLU A 136 -1.63 -22.13 11.65
C GLU A 136 -2.58 -22.03 10.45
N ALA A 137 -2.68 -23.10 9.66
CA ALA A 137 -3.52 -23.14 8.47
C ALA A 137 -5.01 -23.06 8.83
N GLU A 138 -5.39 -23.65 9.95
CA GLU A 138 -6.74 -23.68 10.50
C GLU A 138 -7.26 -22.27 10.81
N ASP A 139 -6.38 -21.31 11.13
CA ASP A 139 -6.77 -19.92 11.35
C ASP A 139 -7.39 -19.29 10.09
N LEU A 140 -7.05 -19.77 8.90
CA LEU A 140 -7.67 -19.30 7.66
C LEU A 140 -9.15 -19.68 7.55
N LEU A 141 -9.64 -20.67 8.31
CA LEU A 141 -11.08 -21.00 8.37
C LEU A 141 -11.89 -19.89 9.05
N LYS A 142 -11.25 -19.02 9.82
CA LYS A 142 -11.88 -17.84 10.43
C LYS A 142 -12.19 -16.76 9.37
N VAL A 143 -11.57 -16.84 8.18
CA VAL A 143 -11.81 -15.93 7.06
C VAL A 143 -13.06 -16.35 6.27
N LYS A 144 -14.05 -15.46 6.21
CA LYS A 144 -15.32 -15.71 5.51
C LYS A 144 -15.12 -16.07 4.04
N GLY A 145 -15.48 -17.31 3.68
CA GLY A 145 -15.42 -17.84 2.30
C GLY A 145 -14.25 -18.80 2.04
N ILE A 146 -13.40 -19.01 3.03
CA ILE A 146 -12.49 -20.15 3.13
C ILE A 146 -13.19 -21.24 3.94
N GLY A 147 -13.17 -22.46 3.43
CA GLY A 147 -13.68 -23.63 4.14
C GLY A 147 -12.72 -24.79 3.95
N GLU A 148 -12.94 -25.90 4.65
CA GLU A 148 -12.03 -27.06 4.70
C GLU A 148 -11.57 -27.54 3.32
N LYS A 149 -12.49 -27.62 2.35
CA LYS A 149 -12.17 -28.02 0.96
C LYS A 149 -11.18 -27.09 0.26
N LYS A 150 -11.23 -25.79 0.55
CA LYS A 150 -10.28 -24.82 0.00
C LYS A 150 -8.99 -24.83 0.78
N LEU A 151 -9.08 -24.92 2.11
CA LEU A 151 -7.92 -25.00 2.99
C LEU A 151 -7.00 -26.16 2.58
N ALA A 152 -7.55 -27.36 2.44
CA ALA A 152 -6.79 -28.55 2.04
C ALA A 152 -6.07 -28.40 0.68
N LYS A 153 -6.57 -27.53 -0.21
CA LYS A 153 -5.92 -27.24 -1.50
C LYS A 153 -4.80 -26.23 -1.40
N ILE A 154 -4.90 -25.28 -0.47
CA ILE A 154 -3.90 -24.21 -0.31
C ILE A 154 -2.84 -24.56 0.72
N GLU A 155 -3.17 -25.34 1.74
CA GLU A 155 -2.29 -25.80 2.83
C GLU A 155 -0.89 -26.24 2.37
N PRO A 156 -0.71 -27.08 1.33
CA PRO A 156 0.63 -27.47 0.88
C PRO A 156 1.47 -26.29 0.32
N HIS A 157 0.83 -25.17 0.01
CA HIS A 157 1.43 -23.96 -0.54
C HIS A 157 1.57 -22.83 0.49
N LEU A 158 1.20 -23.05 1.75
CA LEU A 158 1.26 -22.00 2.79
C LEU A 158 2.57 -22.04 3.58
N GLU A 159 2.96 -20.84 4.00
CA GLU A 159 3.99 -20.57 4.99
C GLU A 159 3.48 -19.45 5.94
N PHE A 160 3.98 -19.39 7.17
CA PHE A 160 3.54 -18.44 8.21
C PHE A 160 4.70 -17.59 8.69
#